data_AF-A0A955FRF8-F1
#
_entry.id   AF-A0A955FRF8-F1
#
_cell.length_a   1.000
_cell.length_b   1.000
_cell.length_c   1.000
_cell.angle_alpha   90.00
_cell.angle_beta   90.00
_cell.angle_gamma   90.00
#
_symmetry.space_group_name_H-M   'P 1'
#
loop_
_entity.id
_entity.type
_entity.pdbx_description
1 polymer ?
#
loop_
_entity_poly.entity_id
_entity_poly.type
_entity_poly.pdbx_seq_one_letter_code
_entity_poly.pdbx_strand_id
1 'polypeptide(L)' 'MNQLAQKTHQQLRRQKRTRASITSSADRPRMSVRVTNLHIHIQIIDDTSGKTLVAVTTVG' A
#
# COMPACT_ATOMS: atom_id res chain seq x y z
N MET A 1 10.39 21.39 -13.04
CA MET A 1 10.14 20.43 -11.93
C MET A 1 9.63 19.13 -12.53
N ASN A 2 10.20 17.98 -12.15
CA ASN A 2 9.81 16.69 -12.70
C ASN A 2 8.41 16.29 -12.17
N GLN A 3 7.39 16.31 -13.04
CA GLN A 3 5.99 16.05 -12.69
C GLN A 3 5.78 14.65 -12.11
N LEU A 4 6.56 13.66 -12.55
CA LEU A 4 6.51 12.29 -12.03
C LEU A 4 6.97 12.24 -10.56
N ALA A 5 8.03 12.96 -10.22
CA ALA A 5 8.53 13.03 -8.86
C ALA A 5 7.49 13.66 -7.90
N GLN A 6 6.81 14.72 -8.36
CA GLN A 6 5.75 15.37 -7.59
C GLN A 6 4.56 14.43 -7.35
N LYS A 7 4.13 13.69 -8.38
CA LYS A 7 3.02 12.71 -8.26
C LYS A 7 3.35 11.62 -7.23
N THR A 8 4.54 11.04 -7.31
CA THR A 8 5.00 10.00 -6.36
C THR A 8 5.09 10.54 -4.94
N HIS A 9 5.61 11.76 -4.76
CA HIS A 9 5.71 12.40 -3.45
C HIS A 9 4.33 12.63 -2.82
N GLN A 10 3.35 13.13 -3.59
CA GLN A 10 1.98 13.31 -3.11
C GLN A 10 1.30 11.98 -2.75
N GLN A 11 1.55 10.93 -3.53
CA GLN A 11 1.06 9.58 -3.23
C GLN A 11 1.62 9.06 -1.91
N LEU A 12 2.93 9.18 -1.68
CA LEU A 12 3.59 8.76 -0.45
C LEU A 12 3.05 9.53 0.77
N ARG A 13 2.83 10.84 0.65
CA ARG A 13 2.24 11.66 1.72
C ARG A 13 0.83 11.19 2.10
N ARG A 14 -0.03 10.93 1.11
CA ARG A 14 -1.38 10.41 1.35
C ARG A 14 -1.33 9.04 2.02
N GLN A 15 -0.47 8.15 1.52
CA GLN A 15 -0.30 6.82 2.09
C GLN A 15 0.15 6.88 3.56
N LYS A 16 1.15 7.71 3.89
CA LYS A 16 1.60 7.91 5.28
C LYS A 16 0.48 8.44 6.18
N ARG A 17 -0.28 9.44 5.70
CA ARG A 17 -1.43 10.00 6.44
C ARG A 17 -2.50 8.94 6.72
N THR A 18 -2.90 8.18 5.70
CA THR A 18 -3.91 7.14 5.88
C THR A 18 -3.42 6.04 6.82
N ARG A 19 -2.14 5.64 6.71
CA ARG A 19 -1.54 4.64 7.61
C ARG A 19 -1.46 5.10 9.06
N ALA A 20 -1.19 6.38 9.31
CA ALA A 20 -1.13 6.91 10.68
C ALA A 20 -2.45 6.78 11.45
N SER A 21 -3.59 6.74 10.74
CA SER A 21 -4.92 6.57 11.35
C SER A 21 -5.36 5.10 11.45
N ILE A 22 -4.66 4.18 10.80
CA ILE A 22 -5.05 2.76 10.75
C ILE A 22 -4.25 2.02 11.82
N THR A 23 -4.94 1.46 12.80
CA THR A 23 -4.36 0.50 13.73
C THR A 23 -4.44 -0.89 13.09
N SER A 24 -3.29 -1.45 12.75
CA SER A 24 -3.14 -2.82 12.25
C SER A 24 -2.61 -3.73 13.34
N SER A 25 -3.21 -4.90 13.47
CA SER A 25 -2.86 -5.95 14.44
C SER A 25 -2.89 -7.30 13.73
N ALA A 26 -2.39 -8.37 14.37
CA ALA A 26 -2.45 -9.72 13.81
C ALA A 26 -3.89 -10.15 13.45
N ASP A 27 -4.88 -9.78 14.28
CA ASP A 27 -6.30 -10.05 14.03
C ASP A 27 -6.91 -9.15 12.94
N ARG A 28 -6.26 -8.02 12.66
CA ARG A 28 -6.74 -7.01 11.72
C ARG A 28 -5.56 -6.48 10.87
N PRO A 29 -5.08 -7.29 9.92
CA PRO A 29 -3.97 -6.90 9.06
C PRO A 29 -4.38 -5.77 8.12
N ARG A 30 -3.41 -4.96 7.67
CA ARG A 30 -3.70 -3.90 6.68
C ARG A 30 -3.69 -4.46 5.27
N MET A 31 -4.56 -3.93 4.43
CA MET A 31 -4.53 -4.15 2.98
C MET A 31 -3.89 -2.95 2.27
N SER A 32 -2.87 -3.19 1.46
CA SER A 32 -2.20 -2.19 0.63
C SER A 32 -2.49 -2.46 -0.84
N VAL A 33 -3.10 -1.48 -1.52
CA VAL A 33 -3.45 -1.57 -2.95
C VAL A 33 -2.61 -0.59 -3.76
N ARG A 34 -2.00 -1.09 -4.82
CA ARG A 34 -1.28 -0.31 -5.84
C ARG A 34 -2.00 -0.47 -7.17
N VAL A 35 -2.67 0.59 -7.59
CA VAL A 35 -3.28 0.68 -8.92
C VAL A 35 -2.29 1.36 -9.87
N THR A 36 -2.05 0.73 -11.01
CA THR A 36 -1.32 1.28 -12.15
C THR A 36 -2.24 1.31 -13.36
N ASN A 37 -1.77 1.85 -14.50
CA ASN A 37 -2.58 1.89 -15.71
C ASN A 37 -2.82 0.50 -16.32
N LEU A 38 -1.95 -0.46 -16.03
CA LEU A 38 -2.02 -1.81 -16.61
C LEU A 38 -2.54 -2.85 -15.61
N HIS A 39 -2.11 -2.76 -14.36
CA HIS A 39 -2.38 -3.80 -13.36
C HIS A 39 -2.66 -3.23 -11.98
N ILE A 40 -3.34 -4.04 -11.20
CA ILE A 40 -3.61 -3.88 -9.77
C ILE A 40 -2.79 -4.92 -9.01
N HIS A 41 -2.08 -4.45 -7.98
CA HIS A 41 -1.36 -5.28 -7.02
C HIS A 41 -1.94 -5.03 -5.62
N ILE A 42 -2.23 -6.11 -4.90
CA ILE A 42 -2.83 -6.10 -3.57
C ILE A 42 -1.94 -6.91 -2.63
N GLN A 43 -1.70 -6.39 -1.43
CA GLN A 43 -0.95 -7.07 -0.38
C GLN A 43 -1.70 -6.96 0.94
N ILE A 44 -1.80 -8.07 1.67
CA ILE A 44 -2.27 -8.11 3.06
C ILE A 44 -1.03 -8.24 3.95
N ILE A 45 -0.84 -7.28 4.85
CA ILE A 45 0.36 -7.13 5.66
C ILE A 45 -0.03 -7.07 7.12
N ASP A 46 0.64 -7.86 7.94
CA ASP A 46 0.66 -7.70 9.38
C ASP A 46 1.78 -6.71 9.76
N ASP A 47 1.40 -5.56 10.29
CA ASP A 47 2.35 -4.51 10.68
C ASP A 47 3.05 -4.78 12.02
N THR A 48 2.53 -5.70 12.83
CA THR A 48 3.19 -6.05 14.10
C THR A 48 4.44 -6.90 13.85
N SER A 49 4.34 -7.87 12.94
CA SER A 49 5.45 -8.71 12.51
C SER A 49 6.19 -8.19 11.27
N GLY A 50 5.63 -7.19 10.58
CA GLY A 50 6.16 -6.65 9.33
C GLY A 50 6.07 -7.63 8.16
N LYS A 51 5.24 -8.67 8.24
CA LYS A 51 5.16 -9.75 7.24
C LYS A 51 3.98 -9.54 6.29
N THR A 52 4.23 -9.75 5.01
CA THR A 52 3.17 -9.88 4.00
C THR A 52 2.58 -11.28 4.10
N LEU A 53 1.31 -11.37 4.48
CA LEU A 53 0.58 -12.64 4.62
C LEU A 53 0.15 -13.18 3.25
N VAL A 54 -0.35 -12.29 2.39
CA VAL A 54 -0.88 -12.64 1.07
C VAL A 54 -0.53 -11.53 0.08
N ALA A 55 -0.19 -11.92 -1.15
CA ALA A 55 -0.03 -11.01 -2.28
C ALA A 55 -0.84 -11.53 -3.47
N VAL A 56 -1.58 -10.63 -4.12
CA VAL A 56 -2.39 -10.93 -5.30
C VAL A 56 -2.11 -9.88 -6.37
N THR A 57 -1.97 -10.32 -7.61
CA THR A 57 -1.77 -9.44 -8.77
C THR A 57 -2.71 -9.82 -9.88
N THR A 58 -3.12 -8.81 -10.64
CA THR A 58 -3.85 -9.00 -11.91
C THR A 58 -2.92 -9.26 -13.10
N VAL A 59 -1.61 -9.25 -12.86
CA VAL A 59 -0.62 -9.79 -13.79
C VAL A 59 -0.78 -11.31 -13.76
N GLY A 60 -1.12 -11.89 -14.91
CA GLY A 60 -1.23 -13.33 -15.15
C GLY A 60 -0.10 -13.80 -16.07
#